data_AF-A0A4Q1KZH9-F1
#
_entry.id   AF-A0A4Q1KZH9-F1
#
_cell.length_a   1.000
_cell.length_b   1.000
_cell.length_c   1.000
_cell.angle_alpha   90.00
_cell.angle_beta   90.00
_cell.angle_gamma   90.00
#
_symmetry.space_group_name_H-M   'P 1'
#
loop_
_entity.id
_entity.type
_entity.pdbx_description
1 polymer ?
#
loop_
_entity_poly.entity_id
_entity_poly.type
_entity_poly.pdbx_seq_one_letter_code
_entity_poly.pdbx_strand_id
1 'polypeptide(L)' 'MRYELFRGRRFQIIDLDDVTGEHVIEFADPETGEAILAVYSGEGCSEVYVSTSPKMSGVPADFVEWAIAIARRRL' A
#
# COMPACT_ATOMS: atom_id res chain seq x y z
N MET A 1 1.15 13.66 1.53
CA MET A 1 2.17 12.60 1.40
C MET A 1 2.73 12.27 2.77
N ARG A 2 2.73 10.99 3.15
CA ARG A 2 3.30 10.49 4.41
C ARG A 2 4.40 9.47 4.11
N TYR A 3 5.24 9.19 5.09
CA TYR A 3 6.31 8.20 4.97
C TYR A 3 6.30 7.25 6.16
N GLU A 4 6.62 5.99 5.91
CA GLU A 4 6.84 4.97 6.95
C GLU A 4 8.15 4.25 6.72
N LEU A 5 8.70 3.64 7.78
CA LEU A 5 9.95 2.90 7.73
C LEU A 5 9.69 1.39 7.65
N PHE A 6 10.40 0.72 6.74
CA PHE A 6 10.49 -0.73 6.66
C PHE A 6 11.96 -1.14 6.51
N ARG A 7 12.47 -1.95 7.45
CA ARG A 7 13.87 -2.40 7.49
C ARG A 7 14.90 -1.27 7.34
N GLY A 8 14.61 -0.10 7.93
CA GLY A 8 15.47 1.09 7.87
C GLY A 8 15.36 1.90 6.57
N ARG A 9 14.58 1.45 5.58
CA ARG A 9 14.28 2.20 4.35
C ARG A 9 12.95 2.94 4.48
N ARG A 10 12.89 4.17 3.98
CA ARG A 10 11.65 4.97 3.92
C ARG A 10 10.83 4.57 2.71
N PHE A 11 9.52 4.48 2.89
CA PHE A 11 8.55 4.29 1.82
C PHE A 11 7.51 5.39 1.87
N GLN A 12 7.10 5.84 0.69
CA GLN A 12 6.05 6.83 0.57
C GLN A 12 4.70 6.14 0.66
N ILE A 13 3.77 6.75 1.40
CA ILE A 13 2.39 6.32 1.51
C ILE A 13 1.49 7.37 0.88
N ILE A 14 0.71 6.89 -0.07
CA ILE A 14 -0.31 7.66 -0.79
C ILE A 14 -1.66 7.07 -0.38
N ASP A 15 -2.55 7.97 0.02
CA ASP A 15 -3.85 7.65 0.58
C ASP A 15 -4.87 8.24 -0.39
N LEU A 16 -5.68 7.36 -1.00
CA LEU A 16 -6.52 7.65 -2.15
C LEU A 16 -7.92 7.10 -1.91
N ASP A 17 -8.92 7.96 -2.04
CA ASP A 17 -10.31 7.53 -2.15
C ASP A 17 -10.67 7.48 -3.65
N ASP A 18 -11.04 6.32 -4.16
CA ASP A 18 -11.55 6.20 -5.53
C ASP A 18 -13.03 6.62 -5.58
N VAL A 19 -13.45 7.16 -6.73
CA VAL A 19 -14.82 7.60 -7.00
C VAL A 19 -15.86 6.47 -6.92
N THR A 20 -15.41 5.22 -6.90
CA THR A 20 -16.21 4.01 -6.73
C THR A 20 -16.46 3.64 -5.27
N GLY A 21 -15.92 4.38 -4.31
CA GLY A 21 -16.05 4.10 -2.87
C GLY A 21 -14.96 3.18 -2.30
N GLU A 22 -13.96 2.83 -3.11
CA GLU A 22 -12.78 2.10 -2.65
C GLU A 22 -11.79 3.03 -1.96
N HIS A 23 -11.32 2.62 -0.78
CA HIS A 23 -10.23 3.31 -0.09
C HIS A 23 -8.93 2.55 -0.35
N VAL A 24 -7.95 3.22 -0.96
CA VAL A 24 -6.69 2.65 -1.44
C VAL A 24 -5.50 3.31 -0.73
N ILE A 25 -4.63 2.48 -0.16
CA ILE A 25 -3.35 2.87 0.42
C ILE A 25 -2.23 2.31 -0.46
N GLU A 26 -1.55 3.19 -1.19
CA GLU A 26 -0.40 2.83 -2.04
C GLU A 26 0.93 3.05 -1.32
N PHE A 27 1.87 2.13 -1.58
CA PHE A 27 3.21 2.13 -1.06
C PHE A 27 4.18 2.28 -2.22
N ALA A 28 4.85 3.42 -2.30
CA ALA A 28 5.76 3.78 -3.37
C ALA A 28 7.20 3.91 -2.88
N ASP A 29 8.13 3.58 -3.76
CA ASP A 29 9.55 3.87 -3.57
C ASP A 29 9.76 5.39 -3.63
N PRO A 30 10.31 6.04 -2.58
CA PRO A 30 10.45 7.49 -2.59
C PRO A 30 11.53 8.00 -3.55
N GLU A 31 12.45 7.13 -4.01
CA GLU A 31 13.53 7.50 -4.91
C GLU A 31 13.07 7.50 -6.36
N THR A 32 12.22 6.54 -6.73
CA THR A 32 11.71 6.39 -8.11
C THR A 32 10.29 6.92 -8.29
N GLY A 33 9.53 7.05 -7.21
CA GLY A 33 8.09 7.36 -7.22
C GLY A 33 7.23 6.20 -7.72
N GLU A 34 7.81 5.02 -7.97
CA GLU A 34 7.06 3.88 -8.48
C GLU A 34 6.28 3.18 -7.37
N ALA A 35 5.00 2.92 -7.61
CA ALA A 35 4.18 2.09 -6.75
C ALA A 35 4.74 0.65 -6.74
N ILE A 36 4.90 0.11 -5.53
CA ILE A 36 5.34 -1.27 -5.28
C ILE A 36 4.13 -2.15 -4.98
N LEU A 37 3.22 -1.64 -4.15
CA LEU A 37 2.06 -2.37 -3.66
C LEU A 37 0.95 -1.40 -3.27
N ALA A 38 -0.29 -1.82 -3.45
CA ALA A 38 -1.48 -1.13 -2.98
C ALA A 38 -2.29 -2.07 -2.08
N VAL A 39 -2.87 -1.51 -1.01
CA VAL A 39 -3.80 -2.20 -0.13
C VAL A 39 -5.12 -1.45 -0.20
N TYR A 40 -6.21 -2.14 -0.52
CA TYR A 40 -7.51 -1.49 -0.71
C TYR A 40 -8.65 -2.27 -0.08
N SER A 41 -9.69 -1.54 0.33
CA SER A 41 -10.98 -2.11 0.76
C SER A 41 -12.08 -1.64 -0.17
N GLY A 42 -12.92 -2.58 -0.61
CA GLY A 42 -14.11 -2.28 -1.41
C GLY A 42 -15.25 -1.71 -0.57
N GLU A 43 -16.14 -0.95 -1.21
CA GLU A 43 -17.30 -0.35 -0.55
C GLU A 43 -18.18 -1.44 0.11
N GLY A 44 -18.35 -1.36 1.43
CA GLY A 44 -19.16 -2.30 2.20
C GLY A 44 -18.49 -3.66 2.50
N CYS A 45 -17.23 -3.86 2.14
CA CYS A 45 -16.48 -5.08 2.43
C CYS A 45 -15.58 -4.93 3.67
N SER A 46 -15.66 -5.89 4.59
CA SER A 46 -14.71 -6.02 5.71
C SER A 46 -13.35 -6.62 5.29
N GLU A 47 -13.27 -7.09 4.05
CA GLU A 47 -12.06 -7.69 3.49
C GLU A 47 -11.14 -6.63 2.90
N VAL A 48 -9.83 -6.88 3.00
CA VAL A 48 -8.78 -6.01 2.49
C VAL A 48 -8.00 -6.80 1.45
N TYR A 49 -7.81 -6.20 0.28
CA TYR A 49 -7.10 -6.81 -0.84
C TYR A 49 -5.72 -6.18 -1.00
N VAL A 50 -4.80 -6.95 -1.57
CA VAL A 50 -3.42 -6.52 -1.86
C VAL A 50 -3.17 -6.67 -3.35
N SER A 51 -2.72 -5.60 -3.98
CA SER A 51 -2.26 -5.59 -5.36
C SER A 51 -0.78 -5.23 -5.41
N THR A 52 0.02 -6.00 -6.15
CA THR A 52 1.45 -5.74 -6.33
C THR A 52 1.72 -5.18 -7.72
N SER A 53 2.66 -4.25 -7.81
CA SER A 53 3.07 -3.68 -9.09
C SER A 53 3.63 -4.73 -10.04
N PRO A 54 3.17 -4.78 -11.31
CA PRO A 54 3.66 -5.76 -12.29
C PRO A 54 5.11 -5.51 -12.70
N LYS A 55 5.68 -4.34 -12.37
CA LYS A 55 7.09 -4.01 -12.62
C LYS A 55 8.05 -4.70 -11.63
N MET A 56 7.53 -5.23 -10.54
CA MET A 56 8.32 -5.90 -9.51
C MET A 56 8.39 -7.40 -9.80
N SER A 57 9.58 -7.99 -9.75
CA SER A 57 9.77 -9.45 -9.87
C SER A 57 9.21 -10.22 -8.67
N GLY A 58 8.90 -9.50 -7.59
CA GLY A 58 8.25 -10.00 -6.39
C GLY A 58 8.26 -8.93 -5.31
N VAL A 59 7.38 -9.10 -4.32
CA VAL A 59 7.34 -8.28 -3.11
C VAL A 59 7.60 -9.20 -1.92
N PRO A 60 8.59 -8.90 -1.05
CA PRO A 60 8.86 -9.72 0.12
C PRO A 60 7.61 -9.90 0.99
N ALA A 61 7.34 -11.12 1.46
CA ALA A 61 6.13 -11.41 2.24
C ALA A 61 6.01 -10.53 3.49
N ASP A 62 7.12 -10.25 4.16
CA ASP A 62 7.14 -9.38 5.35
C ASP A 62 6.91 -7.89 5.02
N PHE A 63 7.24 -7.46 3.80
CA PHE A 63 6.83 -6.15 3.30
C PHE A 63 5.31 -6.08 3.11
N VAL A 64 4.72 -7.15 2.58
CA VAL A 64 3.25 -7.26 2.45
C VAL A 64 2.57 -7.20 3.82
N GLU A 65 3.05 -7.98 4.79
CA GLU A 65 2.53 -7.97 6.16
C GLU A 65 2.63 -6.59 6.81
N TRP A 66 3.79 -5.94 6.66
CA TRP A 66 4.01 -4.58 7.13
C TRP A 66 3.03 -3.59 6.48
N ALA A 67 2.86 -3.66 5.16
CA ALA A 67 1.96 -2.78 4.41
C ALA A 67 0.51 -2.96 4.87
N ILE A 68 0.04 -4.19 5.05
CA ILE A 68 -1.28 -4.50 5.60
C ILE A 68 -1.44 -3.90 7.00
N ALA A 69 -0.44 -4.07 7.87
CA ALA A 69 -0.48 -3.54 9.24
C ALA A 69 -0.52 -2.00 9.29
N ILE A 70 0.03 -1.33 8.28
CA ILE A 70 -0.03 0.12 8.11
C ILE A 70 -1.38 0.56 7.55
N ALA A 71 -1.88 -0.15 6.54
CA ALA A 71 -3.17 0.13 5.90
C ALA A 71 -4.34 -0.03 6.87
N ARG A 72 -4.35 -1.07 7.72
CA ARG A 72 -5.38 -1.30 8.76
C ARG A 72 -5.53 -0.20 9.80
N ARG A 73 -4.58 0.74 9.88
CA ARG A 73 -4.66 1.91 10.78
C ARG A 73 -5.25 3.14 10.08
N ARG A 74 -5.65 2.99 8.81
CA ARG A 74 -5.94 4.08 7.87
C ARG A 74 -7.20 3.82 7.06
N LEU A 75 -7.45 2.55 6.69
CA LEU A 75 -8.76 1.99 6.36
C LEU A 75 -9.59 1.87 7.64
#